data_AF-A0A530LNG1-F1
#
_entry.id   AF-A0A530LNG1-F1
#
_cell.length_a   1.000
_cell.length_b   1.000
_cell.length_c   1.000
_cell.angle_alpha   90.00
_cell.angle_beta   90.00
_cell.angle_gamma   90.00
#
_symmetry.space_group_name_H-M   'P 1'
#
loop_
_entity.id
_entity.type
_entity.pdbx_description
1 polymer ?
#
loop_
_entity_poly.entity_id
_entity_poly.type
_entity_poly.pdbx_seq_one_letter_code
_entity_poly.pdbx_strand_id
1 'polypeptide(L)' 'RGGIVIVVAHRPSALVNIDQVLVLSNGMLHSFGSREDVLANVIRPFPRPDKPNIVVPLQHGASGHA' A
#
# COMPACT_ATOMS: atom_id res chain seq x y z
N ARG A 1 6.85 -15.58 -30.74
CA ARG A 1 6.61 -15.10 -29.35
C ARG A 1 7.97 -14.66 -28.80
N GLY A 2 8.08 -13.45 -28.24
CA GLY A 2 9.36 -12.88 -27.79
C GLY A 2 9.42 -11.34 -27.84
N GLY A 3 8.29 -10.66 -27.65
CA GLY A 3 8.24 -9.20 -27.66
C GLY A 3 8.63 -8.61 -26.30
N ILE A 4 9.25 -7.44 -26.32
CA ILE A 4 9.52 -6.65 -25.11
C ILE A 4 8.29 -5.77 -24.84
N VAL A 5 7.83 -5.75 -23.59
CA VAL A 5 6.71 -4.92 -23.14
C VAL A 5 7.21 -3.93 -22.10
N ILE A 6 6.86 -2.66 -22.26
CA ILE A 6 7.12 -1.61 -21.28
C ILE A 6 5.79 -1.20 -20.65
N VAL A 7 5.69 -1.29 -19.33
CA VAL A 7 4.51 -0.87 -18.56
C VAL A 7 4.89 0.33 -17.69
N VAL A 8 4.15 1.42 -17.82
CA VAL A 8 4.30 2.61 -16.96
C VAL A 8 3.13 2.66 -15.99
N ALA A 9 3.43 2.53 -14.70
CA ALA A 9 2.41 2.54 -13.66
C ALA A 9 2.91 3.24 -12.39
N HIS A 10 1.97 3.88 -11.68
CA HIS A 10 2.21 4.46 -10.36
C HIS A 10 1.73 3.53 -9.21
N ARG A 11 1.01 2.44 -9.53
CA ARG A 11 0.47 1.50 -8.55
C ARG A 11 1.37 0.26 -8.45
N PRO A 12 1.87 -0.09 -7.25
CA PRO A 12 2.70 -1.30 -7.07
C PRO A 12 2.01 -2.59 -7.53
N SER A 13 0.69 -2.69 -7.36
CA SER A 13 -0.09 -3.87 -7.76
C SER A 13 -0.06 -4.14 -9.27
N ALA A 14 0.20 -3.13 -10.10
CA ALA A 14 0.33 -3.29 -11.55
C ALA A 14 1.68 -3.89 -11.96
N LEU A 15 2.67 -3.92 -11.07
CA LEU A 15 4.03 -4.39 -11.34
C LEU A 15 4.26 -5.85 -10.91
N VAL A 16 3.24 -6.54 -10.40
CA VAL A 16 3.38 -7.87 -9.77
C VAL A 16 3.99 -8.92 -10.71
N ASN A 17 3.67 -8.88 -12.01
CA ASN A 17 4.13 -9.85 -13.01
C ASN A 17 5.26 -9.31 -13.90
N ILE A 18 6.02 -8.31 -13.44
CA ILE A 18 7.11 -7.71 -14.18
C ILE A 18 8.46 -8.19 -13.61
N ASP A 19 9.40 -8.52 -14.49
CA ASP A 19 10.73 -9.02 -14.10
C ASP A 19 11.69 -7.90 -13.68
N GLN A 20 11.67 -6.78 -14.41
CA GLN A 20 12.60 -5.65 -14.23
C GLN A 20 11.83 -4.33 -14.09
N VAL A 21 12.25 -3.48 -13.15
CA VAL A 21 11.62 -2.20 -12.85
C VAL A 21 12.65 -1.07 -12.94
N LEU A 22 12.25 0.03 -13.56
CA LEU A 22 12.99 1.30 -13.58
C LEU A 22 12.13 2.38 -12.92
N VAL A 23 12.71 3.12 -11.98
CA VAL A 23 12.08 4.28 -11.34
C VAL A 23 12.72 5.54 -11.89
N LEU A 24 11.90 6.44 -12.44
CA LEU A 24 12.31 7.78 -12.84
C LEU A 24 11.91 8.79 -11.76
N SER A 25 12.81 9.72 -11.48
CA SER A 25 12.54 10.89 -10.65
C SER A 25 13.22 12.10 -11.28
N ASN A 26 12.50 13.20 -11.44
CA ASN A 26 12.99 14.45 -12.05
C ASN A 26 13.68 14.26 -13.41
N GLY A 27 13.14 13.36 -14.24
CA GLY A 27 13.72 13.04 -15.56
C GLY A 27 15.00 12.20 -15.52
N MET A 28 15.44 11.77 -14.34
CA MET A 28 16.65 10.99 -14.12
C MET A 28 16.32 9.57 -13.64
N LEU A 29 17.22 8.62 -13.93
CA LEU A 29 17.15 7.27 -13.38
C LEU A 29 17.40 7.34 -11.87
N HIS A 30 16.42 6.89 -11.09
CA HIS A 30 16.51 6.83 -9.64
C HIS A 30 16.91 5.43 -9.17
N SER A 31 16.33 4.38 -9.76
CA SER A 31 16.64 2.99 -9.45
C SER A 31 16.32 2.08 -10.63
N PHE A 32 17.05 0.98 -10.76
CA PHE A 32 16.80 -0.05 -11.76
C PHE A 32 17.20 -1.42 -11.20
N GLY A 33 16.38 -2.44 -11.43
CA GLY A 33 16.67 -3.80 -11.01
C GLY A 33 15.44 -4.68 -10.98
N SER A 34 15.55 -5.82 -10.29
CA SER A 34 14.42 -6.73 -10.12
C SER A 34 13.26 -6.03 -9.41
N ARG A 35 12.05 -6.51 -9.68
CA ARG A 35 10.85 -5.99 -9.02
C ARG A 35 10.98 -6.07 -7.48
N GLU A 36 11.41 -7.19 -6.93
CA GLU A 36 11.58 -7.32 -5.47
C GLU A 36 12.59 -6.32 -4.88
N ASP A 37 13.76 -6.14 -5.52
CA ASP A 37 14.79 -5.20 -5.04
C ASP A 37 14.31 -3.75 -5.06
N VAL A 38 13.60 -3.37 -6.13
CA VAL A 38 13.11 -1.99 -6.30
C VAL A 38 11.92 -1.72 -5.37
N LEU A 39 10.96 -2.66 -5.25
CA LEU A 39 9.75 -2.44 -4.46
C LEU A 39 10.01 -2.52 -2.94
N ALA A 40 11.02 -3.26 -2.48
CA ALA A 40 11.41 -3.30 -1.06
C ALA A 40 11.70 -1.89 -0.48
N ASN A 41 12.22 -0.99 -1.31
CA ASN A 41 12.54 0.38 -0.91
C ASN A 41 11.35 1.35 -1.00
N VAL A 42 10.30 0.99 -1.75
CA VAL A 42 9.15 1.86 -2.06
C VAL A 42 7.93 1.53 -1.20
N ILE A 43 7.71 0.26 -0.85
CA ILE A 43 6.59 -0.19 -0.02
C ILE A 43 6.95 -0.03 1.46
N ARG A 44 6.95 1.21 1.98
CA ARG A 44 6.69 1.39 3.41
C ARG A 44 5.17 1.40 3.58
N PRO A 45 4.57 0.46 4.35
CA PRO A 45 3.15 0.53 4.64
C PRO A 45 2.85 1.87 5.30
N PHE A 46 1.94 2.64 4.72
CA PHE A 46 1.39 3.81 5.41
C PHE A 46 0.78 3.30 6.72
N PRO A 47 1.23 3.74 7.91
CA PRO A 47 0.63 3.31 9.16
C PRO A 47 -0.84 3.70 9.11
N ARG A 48 -1.72 2.70 9.14
CA ARG A 48 -3.16 2.95 9.26
C ARG A 48 -3.37 3.50 10.66
N PRO A 49 -3.95 4.71 10.82
CA PRO A 49 -4.30 5.19 12.15
C PRO A 49 -5.25 4.18 12.79
N ASP A 50 -4.88 3.73 13.99
CA ASP A 50 -5.70 2.87 14.84
C ASP A 50 -7.07 3.53 15.00
N LYS A 51 -8.14 2.86 14.58
CA LYS A 51 -9.50 3.39 14.76
C LYS A 51 -9.79 3.34 16.26
N PRO A 52 -9.97 4.48 16.96
CA PRO A 52 -10.32 4.44 18.37
C PRO A 52 -11.63 3.67 18.52
N ASN A 53 -11.59 2.56 19.24
CA ASN A 53 -12.78 1.78 19.56
C ASN A 53 -13.64 2.61 20.51
N ILE A 54 -14.60 3.37 19.96
CA ILE A 54 -15.59 4.08 20.76
C ILE A 54 -16.56 3.02 21.29
N VAL A 55 -16.25 2.48 22.46
CA VAL A 55 -17.19 1.68 23.24
C VAL A 55 -18.34 2.60 23.66
N VAL A 56 -19.48 2.48 22.97
CA VAL A 56 -20.71 3.16 23.39
C VAL A 56 -21.17 2.51 24.70
N PRO A 57 -21.31 3.25 25.82
CA PRO A 57 -21.88 2.67 27.02
C PRO A 57 -23.36 2.40 26.75
N LEU A 58 -23.76 1.13 26.82
CA LEU A 58 -25.17 0.73 26.81
C LEU A 58 -25.81 1.28 28.10
N GLN A 59 -26.49 2.40 27.96
CA GLN A 59 -27.32 3.01 29.00
C GLN A 59 -28.43 2.02 29.42
N HIS A 60 -28.23 1.37 30.57
CA HIS A 60 -29.27 0.60 31.26
C HIS A 60 -30.30 1.58 31.82
N GLY A 61 -31.40 1.72 31.08
CA GLY A 61 -32.61 2.34 31.58
C GLY A 61 -33.41 1.37 32.45
N ALA A 62 -33.89 1.91 33.57
CA ALA A 62 -35.01 1.45 34.40
C ALA A 62 -34.85 0.12 35.15
N SER A 63 -34.99 0.18 36.48
CA SER A 63 -36.11 -0.43 37.22
C SER A 63 -35.77 -0.56 38.71
N GLY A 64 -36.57 0.04 39.58
CA GLY A 64 -36.92 -0.62 40.86
C GLY A 64 -36.68 0.13 42.17
N HIS A 65 -37.75 0.14 42.98
CA HIS A 65 -37.83 0.22 44.46
C HIS A 65 -37.65 1.63 45.07
N ALA A 66 -38.56 2.19 45.87
CA ALA A 66 -39.76 1.68 46.57
C ALA A 66 -40.76 2.84 46.81
#